data_AF-X1BIG5-F1
#
_entry.id   AF-X1BIG5-F1
#
_cell.length_a   1.000
_cell.length_b   1.000
_cell.length_c   1.000
_cell.angle_alpha   90.00
_cell.angle_beta   90.00
_cell.angle_gamma   90.00
#
_symmetry.space_group_name_H-M   'P 1'
#
loop_
_entity.id
_entity.type
_entity.pdbx_description
1 polymer ?
#
loop_
_entity_poly.entity_id
_entity_poly.type
_entity_poly.pdbx_seq_one_letter_code
_entity_poly.pdbx_strand_id
1 'polypeptide(L)'
;MITTDSLRKILELEGQKGYTDKAVIGGLDKYLHKQAGQIRQGVNNRQLLAEFDELNLANSNYGSCDVDERKKCVMRLFDWLSKLEEIKQRNKSGARALDKPPVVTVTSRPGKRSEGLNSPITIIK
;
A
#
# COMPACT_ATOMS: atom_id res chain seq x y z
N MET A 1 -7.98 -15.52 -5.49
CA MET A 1 -7.21 -15.21 -4.26
C MET A 1 -5.80 -14.88 -4.69
N ILE A 2 -5.31 -13.69 -4.34
CA ILE A 2 -3.96 -13.24 -4.71
C ILE A 2 -2.96 -14.09 -3.93
N THR A 3 -2.10 -14.82 -4.64
CA THR A 3 -1.17 -15.82 -4.08
C THR A 3 0.13 -15.19 -3.58
N THR A 4 0.05 -14.03 -2.91
CA THR A 4 1.22 -13.38 -2.32
C THR A 4 1.90 -14.26 -1.27
N ASP A 5 1.11 -15.09 -0.57
CA ASP A 5 1.63 -16.07 0.38
C ASP A 5 2.46 -17.16 -0.32
N SER A 6 2.03 -17.61 -1.50
CA SER A 6 2.78 -18.58 -2.30
C SER A 6 4.07 -17.97 -2.84
N LEU A 7 4.04 -16.70 -3.28
CA LEU A 7 5.24 -15.98 -3.70
C LEU A 7 6.24 -15.87 -2.55
N ARG A 8 5.79 -15.45 -1.36
CA ARG A 8 6.64 -15.37 -0.15
C ARG A 8 7.35 -16.69 0.15
N LYS A 9 6.58 -17.78 0.18
CA LYS A 9 7.09 -19.11 0.50
C LYS A 9 8.13 -19.62 -0.50
N ILE A 10 7.92 -19.35 -1.80
CA ILE A 10 8.89 -19.72 -2.83
C ILE A 10 10.19 -18.92 -2.68
N LEU A 11 10.12 -17.63 -2.38
CA LEU A 11 11.30 -16.79 -2.16
C LEU A 11 12.09 -17.22 -0.92
N GLU A 12 11.42 -17.66 0.14
CA GLU A 12 12.07 -18.25 1.33
C GLU A 12 12.82 -19.55 0.98
N LEU A 13 12.18 -20.44 0.21
CA LEU A 13 12.81 -21.66 -0.27
C LEU A 13 14.02 -21.39 -1.16
N GLU A 14 13.96 -20.36 -1.99
CA GLU A 14 15.06 -19.93 -2.84
C GLU A 14 16.26 -19.45 -2.01
N GLY A 15 16.02 -18.67 -0.96
CA GLY A 15 17.05 -18.28 0.00
C GLY A 15 17.69 -19.47 0.72
N GLN A 16 16.87 -20.45 1.14
CA GLN A 16 17.37 -21.70 1.75
C GLN A 16 18.21 -22.55 0.78
N LYS A 17 17.92 -22.47 -0.52
CA LYS A 17 18.66 -23.15 -1.59
C LYS A 17 19.86 -22.34 -2.11
N GLY A 18 20.19 -21.22 -1.47
CA GLY A 18 21.33 -20.38 -1.84
C GLY A 18 21.14 -19.58 -3.11
N TYR A 19 19.90 -19.22 -3.48
CA TYR A 19 19.58 -18.39 -4.66
C TYR A 19 20.03 -19.03 -5.99
N THR A 20 19.88 -20.36 -6.10
CA THR A 20 20.38 -21.18 -7.22
C THR A 20 19.45 -21.29 -8.42
N ASP A 21 18.29 -20.61 -8.41
CA ASP A 21 17.21 -20.72 -9.39
C ASP A 21 16.60 -22.14 -9.47
N LYS A 22 16.53 -22.81 -8.31
CA LYS A 22 16.08 -24.22 -8.19
C LYS A 22 14.93 -24.42 -7.20
N ALA A 23 14.31 -23.36 -6.71
CA ALA A 23 13.11 -23.50 -5.87
C ALA A 23 11.86 -23.90 -6.66
N VAL A 24 11.78 -23.61 -7.97
CA VAL A 24 10.61 -23.89 -8.80
C VAL A 24 10.98 -24.72 -10.03
N ILE A 25 10.12 -25.69 -10.38
CA ILE A 25 10.25 -26.49 -11.60
C ILE A 25 10.06 -25.56 -12.82
N GLY A 26 11.12 -25.38 -13.60
CA GLY A 26 11.13 -24.48 -14.76
C GLY A 26 11.69 -23.08 -14.48
N GLY A 27 12.32 -22.87 -13.32
CA GLY A 27 13.01 -21.64 -12.96
C GLY A 27 12.10 -20.61 -12.27
N LEU A 28 12.73 -19.74 -11.50
CA LEU A 28 12.07 -18.64 -10.81
C LEU A 28 11.57 -17.60 -11.81
N ASP A 29 12.29 -17.35 -12.90
CA ASP A 29 11.89 -16.40 -13.96
C ASP A 29 10.48 -16.67 -14.49
N LYS A 30 10.21 -17.92 -14.86
CA LYS A 30 8.90 -18.33 -15.38
C LYS A 30 7.81 -18.21 -14.31
N TYR A 31 8.15 -18.51 -13.06
CA TYR A 31 7.24 -18.37 -11.94
C TYR A 31 6.90 -16.91 -11.66
N LEU A 32 7.89 -16.04 -11.61
CA LEU A 32 7.76 -14.60 -11.37
C LEU A 32 6.95 -13.93 -12.48
N HIS A 33 7.16 -14.30 -13.74
CA HIS A 33 6.37 -13.82 -14.86
C HIS A 33 4.87 -14.17 -14.70
N LYS A 34 4.57 -15.40 -14.30
CA LYS A 34 3.18 -15.83 -14.03
C LYS A 34 2.59 -15.08 -12.83
N GLN A 35 3.35 -14.92 -11.74
CA GLN A 35 2.91 -14.18 -10.56
C GLN A 35 2.66 -12.71 -10.86
N ALA A 36 3.51 -12.07 -11.68
CA ALA A 36 3.33 -10.68 -12.10
C ALA A 36 1.97 -10.45 -12.78
N GLY A 37 1.55 -11.37 -13.66
CA GLY A 37 0.23 -11.31 -14.28
C GLY A 37 -0.91 -11.37 -13.26
N GLN A 38 -0.82 -12.27 -12.27
CA GLN A 38 -1.83 -12.41 -11.22
C GLN A 38 -1.87 -11.21 -10.27
N ILE A 39 -0.70 -10.66 -9.90
CA ILE A 39 -0.57 -9.48 -9.05
C ILE A 39 -1.19 -8.26 -9.73
N ARG A 40 -0.88 -8.03 -11.02
CA ARG A 40 -1.45 -6.94 -11.80
C ARG A 40 -2.97 -6.99 -11.91
N GLN A 41 -3.56 -8.19 -11.92
CA GLN A 41 -5.01 -8.39 -11.95
C GLN A 41 -5.67 -8.26 -10.57
N GLY A 42 -4.94 -8.57 -9.49
CA GLY A 42 -5.51 -8.64 -8.15
C GLY A 42 -5.27 -7.41 -7.28
N VAL A 43 -4.17 -6.67 -7.50
CA VAL A 43 -3.84 -5.48 -6.70
C VAL A 43 -4.52 -4.26 -7.30
N ASN A 44 -5.49 -3.70 -6.56
CA ASN A 44 -6.23 -2.51 -7.00
C ASN A 44 -5.51 -1.18 -6.70
N ASN A 45 -4.34 -1.21 -6.06
CA ASN A 45 -3.59 0.00 -5.71
C ASN A 45 -2.54 0.32 -6.79
N ARG A 46 -2.75 1.43 -7.51
CA ARG A 46 -1.84 1.89 -8.58
C ARG A 46 -0.41 2.19 -8.10
N GLN A 47 -0.23 2.71 -6.90
CA GLN A 47 1.10 3.03 -6.37
C GLN A 47 1.91 1.75 -6.13
N LEU A 48 1.26 0.74 -5.55
CA LEU A 48 1.87 -0.58 -5.36
C LEU A 48 2.19 -1.28 -6.67
N LEU A 49 1.35 -1.12 -7.70
CA LEU A 49 1.63 -1.64 -9.04
C LEU A 49 2.83 -0.93 -9.69
N ALA A 50 2.95 0.40 -9.52
CA ALA A 50 4.09 1.14 -10.03
C ALA A 50 5.41 0.70 -9.35
N GLU A 51 5.42 0.56 -8.03
CA GLU A 51 6.58 0.01 -7.31
C GLU A 51 6.89 -1.42 -7.77
N PHE A 52 5.86 -2.25 -7.98
CA PHE A 52 6.05 -3.62 -8.46
C PHE A 52 6.64 -3.66 -9.89
N ASP A 53 6.19 -2.78 -10.77
CA ASP A 53 6.70 -2.69 -12.13
C ASP A 53 8.15 -2.17 -12.15
N GLU A 54 8.52 -1.28 -11.25
CA GLU A 54 9.91 -0.81 -11.06
C GLU A 54 10.85 -1.92 -10.60
N LEU A 55 10.36 -2.88 -9.81
CA LEU A 55 11.12 -4.09 -9.46
C LEU A 55 11.42 -4.97 -10.69
N ASN A 56 10.72 -4.75 -11.80
CA ASN A 56 10.92 -5.38 -13.10
C ASN A 56 10.98 -6.92 -13.07
N LEU A 57 10.23 -7.53 -12.14
CA LEU A 57 10.17 -8.97 -11.87
C LEU A 57 9.88 -9.87 -13.07
N ALA A 58 9.07 -9.36 -14.01
CA ALA A 58 8.66 -10.12 -15.18
C ALA A 58 9.72 -10.12 -16.30
N ASN A 59 10.70 -9.22 -16.24
CA ASN A 59 11.78 -9.08 -17.21
C ASN A 59 13.17 -9.24 -16.59
N SER A 60 13.27 -9.39 -15.26
CA SER A 60 14.53 -9.72 -14.60
C SER A 60 14.95 -11.11 -15.03
N ASN A 61 16.12 -11.24 -15.64
CA ASN A 61 16.71 -12.52 -16.00
C ASN A 61 17.39 -13.12 -14.76
N TYR A 62 16.59 -13.49 -13.76
CA TYR A 62 17.04 -13.91 -12.43
C TYR A 62 18.01 -15.09 -12.53
N GLY A 63 17.73 -16.05 -13.39
CA GLY A 63 18.60 -17.21 -13.64
C GLY A 63 19.95 -16.85 -14.26
N SER A 64 20.09 -15.66 -14.86
CA SER A 64 21.35 -15.18 -15.44
C SER A 64 22.11 -14.18 -14.55
N CYS A 65 21.46 -13.61 -13.53
CA CYS A 65 22.10 -12.75 -12.53
C CYS A 65 23.07 -13.54 -11.65
N ASP A 66 24.05 -12.85 -11.06
CA ASP A 66 24.88 -13.43 -10.00
C ASP A 66 24.12 -13.59 -8.67
N VAL A 67 24.70 -14.36 -7.75
CA VAL A 67 24.05 -14.68 -6.47
C VAL A 67 23.76 -13.44 -5.62
N ASP A 68 24.58 -12.38 -5.70
CA ASP A 68 24.39 -11.18 -4.90
C ASP A 68 23.33 -10.26 -5.51
N GLU A 69 23.25 -10.17 -6.83
CA GLU A 69 22.13 -9.56 -7.54
C GLU A 69 20.80 -10.29 -7.23
N ARG A 70 20.81 -11.62 -7.22
CA ARG A 70 19.65 -12.44 -6.86
C ARG A 70 19.19 -12.17 -5.43
N LYS A 71 20.11 -12.09 -4.45
CA LYS A 71 19.80 -11.72 -3.07
C LYS A 71 19.14 -10.34 -3.00
N LYS A 72 19.72 -9.34 -3.67
CA LYS A 72 19.16 -7.97 -3.72
C LYS A 72 17.77 -7.97 -4.32
N CYS A 73 17.55 -8.72 -5.40
CA CYS A 73 16.24 -8.88 -6.02
C CYS A 73 15.22 -9.47 -5.03
N VAL A 74 15.55 -10.60 -4.39
CA VAL A 74 14.69 -11.25 -3.40
C VAL A 74 14.39 -10.34 -2.20
N MET A 75 15.38 -9.58 -1.72
CA MET A 75 15.17 -8.62 -0.63
C MET A 75 14.18 -7.51 -0.99
N ARG A 76 14.34 -6.90 -2.18
CA ARG A 76 13.42 -5.85 -2.66
C ARG A 76 11.99 -6.39 -2.84
N LEU A 77 11.86 -7.65 -3.25
CA LEU A 77 10.60 -8.37 -3.33
C LEU A 77 9.93 -8.55 -1.96
N PHE A 78 10.68 -8.95 -0.94
CA PHE A 78 10.16 -9.07 0.42
C PHE A 78 9.73 -7.73 0.99
N ASP A 79 10.48 -6.66 0.72
CA ASP A 79 10.12 -5.30 1.14
C ASP A 79 8.77 -4.88 0.53
N TRP A 80 8.60 -5.07 -0.78
CA TRP A 80 7.34 -4.78 -1.46
C TRP A 80 6.17 -5.64 -0.94
N LEU A 81 6.39 -6.93 -0.70
CA LEU A 81 5.38 -7.81 -0.10
C LEU A 81 4.94 -7.32 1.29
N SER A 82 5.88 -6.79 2.07
CA SER A 82 5.60 -6.25 3.40
C SER A 82 4.74 -4.98 3.31
N LYS A 83 5.09 -4.05 2.41
CA LYS A 83 4.27 -2.84 2.14
C LYS A 83 2.85 -3.20 1.68
N LEU A 84 2.72 -4.20 0.81
CA LEU A 84 1.42 -4.69 0.35
C LEU A 84 0.57 -5.20 1.51
N GLU A 85 1.16 -5.94 2.44
CA GLU A 85 0.48 -6.43 3.64
C GLU A 85 0.04 -5.29 4.56
N GLU A 86 0.90 -4.30 4.81
CA GLU A 86 0.57 -3.12 5.62
C GLU A 86 -0.61 -2.34 5.05
N ILE A 87 -0.63 -2.09 3.73
CA ILE A 87 -1.72 -1.38 3.06
C ILE A 87 -3.02 -2.18 3.16
N LYS A 88 -2.95 -3.51 3.00
CA LYS A 88 -4.11 -4.40 3.16
C LYS A 88 -4.63 -4.36 4.60
N GLN A 89 -3.76 -4.30 5.61
CA GLN A 89 -4.18 -4.18 7.01
C GLN A 89 -4.79 -2.82 7.31
N ARG A 90 -4.23 -1.72 6.80
CA ARG A 90 -4.81 -0.37 6.94
C ARG A 90 -6.22 -0.29 6.34
N ASN A 91 -6.41 -0.87 5.15
CA ASN A 91 -7.73 -0.89 4.50
C ASN A 91 -8.75 -1.74 5.26
N LYS A 92 -8.32 -2.79 5.95
CA LYS A 92 -9.19 -3.60 6.82
C LYS A 92 -9.52 -2.91 8.14
N SER A 93 -8.58 -2.17 8.71
CA SER A 93 -8.74 -1.47 9.99
C SER A 93 -9.45 -0.12 9.85
N GLY A 94 -9.43 0.50 8.66
CA GLY A 94 -10.22 1.69 8.34
C GLY A 94 -11.74 1.47 8.36
N ALA A 95 -12.22 0.23 8.40
CA ALA A 95 -13.63 -0.10 8.55
C ALA A 95 -14.16 -0.01 10.00
N ARG A 96 -13.32 0.34 11.00
CA ARG A 96 -13.75 0.41 12.42
C ARG A 96 -13.33 1.65 13.19
N ALA A 97 -13.32 2.82 12.55
CA ALA A 97 -13.20 4.09 13.26
C ALA A 97 -14.25 5.10 12.78
N LEU A 98 -15.52 4.75 12.94
CA LEU A 98 -16.61 5.71 13.02
C LEU A 98 -17.44 5.37 14.26
N ASP A 99 -16.94 5.73 15.44
CA ASP A 99 -17.79 5.86 16.63
C ASP A 99 -17.10 6.73 17.67
N LYS A 100 -17.22 8.04 17.48
CA LYS A 100 -17.72 8.95 18.53
C LYS A 100 -17.82 10.39 18.01
N PRO A 101 -19.02 11.00 17.99
CA PRO A 101 -19.13 12.44 17.98
C PRO A 101 -18.92 12.97 19.41
N PRO A 102 -18.18 14.06 19.65
CA PRO A 102 -18.40 14.84 20.85
C PRO A 102 -19.52 15.83 20.54
N VAL A 103 -20.76 15.40 20.75
CA VAL A 103 -21.80 16.36 21.13
C VAL A 103 -21.60 16.64 22.61
N VAL A 104 -21.00 17.79 22.92
CA VAL A 104 -21.30 18.51 24.15
C VAL A 104 -21.44 19.99 23.79
N THR A 105 -22.69 20.41 23.71
CA THR A 105 -23.12 21.81 23.87
C THR A 105 -22.48 22.44 25.10
N VAL A 106 -22.04 23.71 25.00
CA VAL A 106 -22.44 24.83 25.88
C VAL A 106 -21.61 26.09 25.53
N THR A 107 -22.34 27.09 25.05
CA THR A 107 -22.21 28.56 25.21
C THR A 107 -20.84 29.17 25.56
N SER A 108 -20.36 30.09 24.72
CA SER A 108 -20.31 31.54 25.02
C SER A 108 -19.59 32.29 23.89
N ARG A 109 -20.24 33.34 23.39
CA ARG A 109 -19.65 34.31 22.45
C ARG A 109 -18.79 35.29 23.26
N PRO A 110 -17.54 35.61 22.86
CA PRO A 110 -16.90 36.84 23.26
C PRO A 110 -17.12 37.91 22.19
N GLY A 111 -17.71 39.02 22.60
CA GLY A 111 -18.13 40.12 21.74
C GLY A 111 -16.99 40.79 21.00
N LYS A 112 -17.30 41.23 19.78
CA LYS A 112 -16.54 42.25 19.07
C LYS A 112 -17.37 43.52 19.10
N ARG A 113 -16.90 44.48 19.90
CA ARG A 113 -17.40 45.85 19.94
C ARG A 113 -16.98 46.55 18.65
N SER A 114 -17.95 47.10 17.93
CA SER A 114 -17.84 48.22 17.02
C SER A 114 -19.11 49.03 17.28
N GLU A 115 -19.05 50.14 18.03
CA GLU A 115 -18.76 51.47 17.47
C GLU A 115 -19.71 51.68 16.28
N GLY A 116 -20.92 52.19 16.48
CA GLY A 116 -21.17 53.53 17.01
C GLY A 116 -21.49 54.41 15.81
N LEU A 117 -22.70 54.29 15.24
CA LEU A 117 -23.25 55.29 14.33
C LEU A 117 -24.75 55.48 14.57
N ASN A 118 -25.01 56.69 15.02
CA ASN A 118 -26.26 57.41 15.19
C ASN A 118 -27.03 57.48 13.86
N SER A 119 -28.30 57.05 13.83
CA SER A 119 -29.40 57.82 13.24
C SER A 119 -30.75 57.09 13.38
N PRO A 120 -31.83 57.81 13.73
CA PRO A 120 -33.20 57.30 13.76
C PRO A 120 -33.79 57.37 12.35
N ILE A 121 -34.73 56.48 11.99
CA ILE A 121 -35.78 56.77 11.01
C ILE A 121 -36.88 55.70 11.12
N THR A 122 -38.04 56.20 11.60
CA THR A 122 -39.45 55.87 11.37
C THR A 122 -39.85 54.54 10.69
N ILE A 123 -40.98 53.94 11.14
CA ILE A 123 -42.22 53.68 10.33
C ILE A 123 -43.17 52.59 10.95
N ILE A 124 -44.46 52.97 11.09
CA ILE A 124 -45.77 52.21 11.00
C ILE A 124 -46.15 51.26 12.17
N LYS A 125 -47.39 51.21 12.71
CA LYS A 125 -48.76 51.43 12.20
C LYS A 125 -49.69 52.02 13.26
#